data_AF-A0A536G226-F1
#
_entry.id   AF-A0A536G226-F1
#
_cell.length_a   1.000
_cell.length_b   1.000
_cell.length_c   1.000
_cell.angle_alpha   90.00
_cell.angle_beta   90.00
_cell.angle_gamma   90.00
#
_symmetry.space_group_name_H-M   'P 1'
#
loop_
_entity.id
_entity.type
_entity.pdbx_description
1 polymer ?
#
loop_
_entity_poly.entity_id
_entity_poly.type
_entity_poly.pdbx_seq_one_letter_code
_entity_poly.pdbx_strand_id
1 'polypeptide(L)' 'MHPLQHPRNAALVGIIFVVIAFFYWALPPLDHFHIDYAGVTMLGVLGVAMAIMAYVLVAGSSND' A
#
# COMPACT_ATOMS: atom_id res chain seq x y z
N MET A 1 26.73 -4.13 0.53
CA MET A 1 25.47 -3.39 0.30
C MET A 1 24.95 -3.82 -1.07
N HIS A 2 24.03 -4.80 -1.13
CA HIS A 2 23.55 -5.41 -2.39
C HIS A 2 22.28 -4.64 -2.87
N PRO A 3 22.31 -3.86 -3.96
CA PRO A 3 21.34 -2.76 -4.17
C PRO A 3 19.99 -3.11 -4.80
N LEU A 4 19.60 -4.37 -5.06
CA LEU A 4 18.43 -4.67 -5.90
C LEU A 4 17.55 -5.82 -5.39
N GLN A 5 17.56 -6.08 -4.08
CA GLN A 5 17.22 -7.41 -3.59
C GLN A 5 15.74 -7.74 -3.36
N HIS A 6 14.70 -6.94 -3.67
CA HIS A 6 13.34 -7.49 -3.87
C HIS A 6 12.29 -6.42 -4.23
N PRO A 7 11.87 -6.28 -5.50
CA PRO A 7 10.58 -5.65 -5.85
C PRO A 7 9.40 -6.18 -5.03
N ARG A 8 9.50 -7.43 -4.55
CA ARG A 8 8.57 -8.06 -3.64
C ARG A 8 8.38 -7.32 -2.31
N ASN A 9 9.38 -6.58 -1.80
CA ASN A 9 9.22 -5.78 -0.58
C ASN A 9 8.31 -4.57 -0.82
N ALA A 10 8.44 -3.91 -1.98
CA ALA A 10 7.55 -2.80 -2.33
C ALA A 10 6.11 -3.27 -2.52
N ALA A 11 5.89 -4.43 -3.16
CA ALA A 11 4.58 -5.05 -3.28
C ALA A 11 3.97 -5.37 -1.91
N LEU A 12 4.78 -5.92 -1.00
CA LEU A 12 4.36 -6.31 0.34
C LEU A 12 3.98 -5.08 1.19
N VAL A 13 4.75 -3.99 1.07
CA VAL A 13 4.43 -2.71 1.72
C VAL A 13 3.13 -2.12 1.14
N GLY A 14 2.94 -2.14 -0.18
CA GLY A 14 1.69 -1.67 -0.80
C GLY A 14 0.46 -2.44 -0.30
N ILE A 15 0.55 -3.77 -0.22
CA ILE A 15 -0.52 -4.62 0.32
C ILE A 15 -0.81 -4.27 1.78
N ILE A 16 0.22 -4.08 2.61
CA ILE A 16 0.05 -3.69 4.01
C ILE A 16 -0.73 -2.36 4.10
N PHE A 17 -0.39 -1.36 3.30
CA PHE A 17 -1.10 -0.08 3.30
C PHE A 17 -2.57 -0.21 2.91
N VAL A 18 -2.90 -1.06 1.92
CA VAL A 18 -4.30 -1.31 1.54
C VAL A 18 -5.06 -2.02 2.65
N VAL A 19 -4.46 -3.02 3.31
CA VAL A 19 -5.06 -3.74 4.43
C VAL A 19 -5.30 -2.79 5.61
N ILE A 20 -4.33 -1.93 5.94
CA ILE A 20 -4.47 -0.92 6.99
C ILE A 20 -5.58 0.07 6.63
N ALA A 21 -5.65 0.56 5.38
CA ALA A 21 -6.70 1.46 4.92
C ALA A 21 -8.10 0.84 5.11
N PHE A 22 -8.25 -0.45 4.79
CA PHE A 22 -9.50 -1.18 4.98
C PHE A 22 -9.91 -1.24 6.45
N PHE A 23 -9.00 -1.63 7.35
CA PHE A 23 -9.31 -1.68 8.78
C PHE A 23 -9.53 -0.28 9.38
N TYR A 24 -8.76 0.72 8.95
CA TYR A 24 -8.91 2.11 9.39
C TYR A 24 -10.27 2.69 9.01
N TRP A 25 -10.86 2.24 7.90
CA TRP A 25 -12.22 2.61 7.52
C TRP A 25 -13.31 1.75 8.20
N ALA A 26 -13.06 0.45 8.38
CA ALA A 26 -14.07 -0.51 8.84
C ALA A 26 -14.24 -0.59 10.38
N LEU A 27 -13.21 -0.22 11.15
CA LEU A 27 -13.24 -0.28 12.62
C LEU A 27 -13.99 0.88 13.30
N PRO A 28 -13.88 2.16 12.88
CA PRO A 28 -14.55 3.28 13.55
C PRO A 28 -16.08 3.14 13.74
N PRO A 29 -16.84 2.57 12.77
CA PRO A 29 -18.27 2.33 12.92
C PRO A 29 -18.65 1.42 14.09
N LEU A 30 -17.75 0.54 14.55
CA LEU A 30 -18.01 -0.41 15.63
C LEU A 30 -18.02 0.25 17.02
N ASP A 31 -17.32 1.38 17.17
CA ASP A 31 -17.17 2.10 18.44
C ASP A 31 -17.82 3.51 18.39
N HIS A 32 -18.73 3.77 17.44
CA HIS A 32 -19.36 5.08 17.21
C HIS A 32 -18.38 6.25 16.95
N PHE A 33 -17.16 5.97 16.49
CA PHE A 33 -16.19 7.01 16.13
C PHE A 33 -16.45 7.59 14.74
N HIS A 34 -16.08 8.85 14.54
CA HIS A 34 -16.09 9.48 13.23
C HIS A 34 -15.08 8.83 12.29
N ILE A 35 -15.50 8.58 11.05
CA ILE A 35 -14.62 8.07 10.00
C ILE A 35 -13.79 9.24 9.46
N ASP A 36 -12.47 9.18 9.64
CA ASP A 36 -11.54 10.11 8.99
C ASP A 36 -11.31 9.70 7.53
N TYR A 37 -12.14 10.26 6.65
CA TYR A 37 -12.03 10.02 5.21
C TYR A 37 -10.73 10.58 4.61
N ALA A 38 -10.11 11.61 5.20
CA ALA A 38 -8.84 12.14 4.70
C ALA A 38 -7.70 11.15 4.97
N GLY A 39 -7.66 10.56 6.17
CA GLY A 39 -6.72 9.49 6.50
C GLY A 39 -6.92 8.23 5.65
N VAL A 40 -8.17 7.77 5.49
CA VAL A 40 -8.50 6.60 4.65
C VAL A 40 -8.06 6.82 3.19
N THR A 41 -8.35 7.98 2.62
CA THR A 41 -7.98 8.28 1.22
C THR A 41 -6.48 8.41 1.03
N MET A 42 -5.76 9.05 1.95
CA MET A 42 -4.29 9.10 1.94
C MET A 42 -3.68 7.69 1.96
N LEU A 43 -4.13 6.82 2.88
CA LEU A 43 -3.63 5.45 3.00
C LEU A 43 -3.93 4.62 1.74
N GLY A 44 -5.14 4.76 1.18
CA GLY A 44 -5.52 4.09 -0.05
C GLY A 44 -4.66 4.51 -1.24
N VAL A 45 -4.49 5.82 -1.46
CA VAL A 45 -3.67 6.36 -2.55
C VAL A 45 -2.21 5.93 -2.41
N LEU A 46 -1.65 5.98 -1.19
CA LEU A 46 -0.30 5.52 -0.91
C LEU A 46 -0.13 4.03 -1.22
N GLY A 47 -1.08 3.19 -0.81
CA GLY A 47 -1.07 1.76 -1.12
C GLY A 47 -1.08 1.48 -2.62
N VAL A 48 -1.91 2.20 -3.38
CA VAL A 48 -1.95 2.11 -4.86
C VAL A 48 -0.63 2.56 -5.47
N ALA A 49 -0.06 3.69 -5.03
CA ALA A 49 1.22 4.18 -5.54
C ALA A 49 2.36 3.18 -5.32
N MET A 50 2.41 2.53 -4.15
CA MET A 50 3.38 1.48 -3.84
C MET A 50 3.18 0.23 -4.70
N ALA A 51 1.93 -0.14 -5.01
CA ALA A 51 1.64 -1.23 -5.92
C ALA A 51 2.10 -0.93 -7.36
N ILE A 52 1.89 0.31 -7.83
CA ILE A 52 2.39 0.78 -9.12
C ILE A 52 3.92 0.74 -9.15
N MET A 53 4.60 1.25 -8.11
CA MET A 53 6.05 1.15 -7.98
C MET A 53 6.54 -0.30 -8.05
N ALA A 54 5.89 -1.22 -7.34
CA ALA A 54 6.22 -2.63 -7.40
C ALA A 54 6.06 -3.22 -8.80
N TYR A 55 4.98 -2.89 -9.51
CA TYR A 55 4.78 -3.29 -10.90
C TYR A 55 5.88 -2.77 -11.81
N VAL A 56 6.22 -1.47 -11.72
CA VAL A 56 7.27 -0.86 -12.53
C VAL A 56 8.62 -1.54 -12.28
N LEU A 57 8.95 -1.82 -11.03
CA LEU A 57 10.20 -2.53 -10.68
C LEU A 57 10.25 -3.95 -11.24
N VAL A 58 9.12 -4.68 -11.27
CA VAL A 58 9.03 -6.03 -11.86
C VAL A 58 9.13 -5.95 -13.39
N ALA A 59 8.36 -5.06 -14.03
CA ALA A 59 8.33 -4.92 -15.47
C ALA A 59 9.69 -4.48 -16.05
N GLY A 60 10.40 -3.60 -15.33
CA GLY A 60 11.77 -3.20 -15.70
C GLY A 60 12.80 -4.32 -15.55
N SER A 61 12.64 -5.21 -14.56
CA SER A 61 13.57 -6.32 -14.32
C SER A 61 13.44 -7.49 -15.29
N SER A 62 12.37 -7.57 -16.08
CA SER A 62 12.13 -8.70 -17.01
C SER A 62 12.72 -8.50 -18.41
N ASN A 63 13.34 -7.33 -18.68
CA ASN A 63 13.86 -6.94 -20.00
C ASN A 63 15.40 -6.99 -20.11
N ASP A 64 16.10 -7.55 -19.12
CA ASP A 64 17.51 -7.95 -19.17
C ASP A 64 17.63 -9.49 -19.14
#